data_AF-A0A956T5F5-F1
#
_entry.id   AF-A0A956T5F5-F1
#
_cell.length_a   1.000
_cell.length_b   1.000
_cell.length_c   1.000
_cell.angle_alpha   90.00
_cell.angle_beta   90.00
_cell.angle_gamma   90.00
#
_symmetry.space_group_name_H-M   'P 1'
#
loop_
_entity.id
_entity.type
_entity.pdbx_description
1 polymer ?
#
loop_
_entity_poly.entity_id
_entity_poly.type
_entity_poly.pdbx_seq_one_letter_code
_entity_poly.pdbx_strand_id
1 'polypeptide(L)'
;MNGNSSPSPEATPASFPPLGWWWAEPGRLLVGSHPCREAEGGAHWLQRLAEHGFTHILSLNSEKEELSWPFPELPAGMERWRLPIEDYDIPDNMDLIPAVRRVQFVLSNKSARVFVHCMGGCGRSGYVAGSILVALKACPGKEIQSLLDQRRRE
;
A
#
# COMPACT_ATOMS: atom_id res chain seq x y z
N MET A 1 -2.37 -5.60 52.43
CA MET A 1 -2.29 -4.45 51.53
C MET A 1 -2.01 -5.01 50.14
N ASN A 2 -3.07 -5.35 49.40
CA ASN A 2 -2.94 -5.95 48.07
C ASN A 2 -3.19 -4.84 47.05
N GLY A 3 -2.11 -4.33 46.46
CA GLY A 3 -2.15 -3.37 45.36
C GLY A 3 -2.68 -4.06 44.12
N ASN A 4 -3.94 -3.80 43.80
CA ASN A 4 -4.56 -4.20 42.54
C ASN A 4 -4.08 -3.24 41.45
N SER A 5 -3.05 -3.63 40.70
CA SER A 5 -2.61 -2.89 39.51
C SER A 5 -3.69 -3.02 38.45
N SER A 6 -4.45 -1.94 38.24
CA SER A 6 -5.39 -1.81 37.13
C SER A 6 -4.64 -2.01 35.80
N PRO A 7 -5.20 -2.74 34.82
CA PRO A 7 -4.62 -2.76 33.48
C PRO A 7 -4.71 -1.35 32.89
N SER A 8 -3.59 -0.91 32.29
CA SER A 8 -3.49 0.31 31.47
C SER A 8 -4.59 0.35 30.42
N PRO A 9 -5.09 1.53 30.01
CA PRO A 9 -6.16 1.62 29.02
C PRO A 9 -5.70 0.96 27.72
N GLU A 10 -6.42 -0.08 27.29
CA GLU A 10 -6.26 -0.68 25.97
C GLU A 10 -6.34 0.45 24.93
N ALA A 11 -5.22 0.70 24.24
CA ALA A 11 -5.20 1.62 23.13
C ALA A 11 -6.28 1.18 22.15
N THR A 12 -7.22 2.08 21.83
CA THR A 12 -8.22 1.83 20.80
C THR A 12 -7.49 1.39 19.53
N PRO A 13 -7.85 0.25 18.90
CA PRO A 13 -7.14 -0.21 17.72
C PRO A 13 -7.16 0.89 16.66
N ALA A 14 -6.01 1.15 16.03
CA ALA A 14 -5.95 2.13 14.96
C ALA A 14 -7.00 1.82 13.89
N SER A 15 -7.64 2.89 13.39
CA SER A 15 -8.58 2.82 12.29
C SER A 15 -7.91 2.20 11.07
N PHE A 16 -8.68 1.47 10.26
CA PHE A 16 -8.20 0.99 8.97
C PHE A 16 -8.77 1.86 7.84
N PRO A 17 -7.93 2.39 6.94
CA PRO A 17 -6.47 2.29 6.95
C PRO A 17 -5.84 3.23 8.01
N PRO A 18 -4.55 3.04 8.38
CA PRO A 18 -3.86 3.96 9.29
C PRO A 18 -3.68 5.34 8.68
N LEU A 19 -3.35 6.33 9.51
CA LEU A 19 -3.08 7.68 9.04
C LEU A 19 -1.96 7.69 7.99
N GLY A 20 -2.18 8.42 6.88
CA GLY A 20 -1.22 8.51 5.79
C GLY A 20 -1.37 7.41 4.73
N TRP A 21 -2.23 6.42 4.97
CA TRP A 21 -2.68 5.49 3.93
C TRP A 21 -4.01 5.97 3.37
N TRP A 22 -4.20 5.86 2.07
CA TRP A 22 -5.31 6.47 1.36
C TRP A 22 -5.76 5.61 0.18
N TRP A 23 -7.05 5.69 -0.14
CA TRP A 23 -7.64 4.90 -1.21
C TRP A 23 -7.39 5.54 -2.57
N ALA A 24 -6.49 4.95 -3.35
CA ALA A 24 -6.36 5.30 -4.76
C ALA A 24 -7.49 4.72 -5.60
N GLU A 25 -8.20 3.68 -5.17
CA GLU A 25 -9.53 3.28 -5.66
C GLU A 25 -10.29 2.63 -4.49
N PRO A 26 -11.41 3.22 -4.02
CA PRO A 26 -12.12 2.76 -2.83
C PRO A 26 -12.39 1.25 -2.83
N GLY A 27 -11.94 0.57 -1.77
CA GLY A 27 -12.14 -0.86 -1.56
C GLY A 27 -11.31 -1.77 -2.47
N ARG A 28 -10.46 -1.24 -3.36
CA ARG A 28 -9.72 -2.03 -4.37
C ARG A 28 -8.23 -1.74 -4.44
N LEU A 29 -7.84 -0.47 -4.36
CA LEU A 29 -6.44 -0.04 -4.46
C LEU A 29 -6.12 0.92 -3.32
N LEU A 30 -5.32 0.46 -2.37
CA LEU A 30 -4.86 1.24 -1.24
C LEU A 30 -3.40 1.64 -1.45
N VAL A 31 -3.05 2.85 -1.03
CA VAL A 31 -1.69 3.38 -1.12
C VAL A 31 -1.24 3.79 0.26
N GLY A 32 0.01 3.49 0.62
CA GLY A 32 0.52 3.83 1.95
C GLY A 32 2.03 3.75 2.08
N SER A 33 2.49 4.09 3.27
CA SER A 33 3.87 3.93 3.74
C SER A 33 4.19 2.46 4.01
N HIS A 34 5.48 2.18 4.14
CA HIS A 34 5.96 0.84 4.43
C HIS A 34 5.38 0.33 5.76
N PRO A 35 4.76 -0.86 5.81
CA PRO A 35 4.08 -1.36 7.01
C PRO A 35 4.93 -1.35 8.29
N CYS A 36 6.23 -1.65 8.17
CA CYS A 36 7.14 -1.64 9.33
C CYS A 36 7.46 -0.24 9.90
N ARG A 37 7.04 0.85 9.24
CA ARG A 37 7.22 2.21 9.75
C ARG A 37 6.06 2.67 10.62
N GLU A 38 4.95 1.96 10.59
CA GLU A 38 3.78 2.27 11.40
C GLU A 38 3.96 1.76 12.84
N ALA A 39 3.28 2.39 13.80
CA ALA A 39 3.52 2.20 15.23
C ALA A 39 3.31 0.75 15.71
N GLU A 40 2.33 0.05 15.14
CA GLU A 40 1.98 -1.34 15.47
C GLU A 40 2.85 -2.37 14.74
N GLY A 41 3.71 -1.92 13.81
CA GLY A 41 4.68 -2.75 13.10
C GLY A 41 4.12 -3.54 11.92
N GLY A 42 5.04 -4.08 11.12
CA GLY A 42 4.71 -4.67 9.82
C GLY A 42 3.78 -5.87 9.89
N ALA A 43 4.05 -6.83 10.81
CA ALA A 43 3.23 -8.04 10.94
C ALA A 43 1.77 -7.71 11.28
N HIS A 44 1.54 -6.73 12.16
CA HIS A 44 0.19 -6.26 12.50
C HIS A 44 -0.53 -5.72 11.26
N TRP A 45 0.11 -4.81 10.53
CA TRP A 45 -0.53 -4.18 9.37
C TRP A 45 -0.72 -5.12 8.18
N LEU A 46 0.15 -6.10 7.99
CA LEU A 46 -0.06 -7.18 7.02
C LEU A 46 -1.26 -8.04 7.40
N GLN A 47 -1.40 -8.39 8.68
CA GLN A 47 -2.57 -9.12 9.16
C GLN A 47 -3.86 -8.32 8.98
N ARG A 48 -3.85 -7.01 9.29
CA ARG A 48 -4.99 -6.12 9.03
C ARG A 48 -5.34 -6.04 7.54
N LEU A 49 -4.34 -5.95 6.65
CA LEU A 49 -4.56 -6.02 5.21
C LEU A 49 -5.28 -7.33 4.83
N ALA A 50 -4.82 -8.48 5.34
CA ALA A 50 -5.47 -9.77 5.08
C ALA A 50 -6.93 -9.82 5.57
N GLU A 51 -7.18 -9.34 6.80
CA GLU A 51 -8.54 -9.26 7.38
C GLU A 51 -9.47 -8.36 6.58
N HIS A 52 -8.92 -7.31 5.96
CA HIS A 52 -9.62 -6.44 5.02
C HIS A 52 -9.58 -6.97 3.58
N GLY A 53 -9.28 -8.26 3.36
CA GLY A 53 -9.38 -8.93 2.06
C GLY A 53 -8.36 -8.51 1.03
N PHE A 54 -7.22 -7.95 1.44
CA PHE A 54 -6.11 -7.70 0.53
C PHE A 54 -5.47 -9.00 0.08
N THR A 55 -5.24 -9.10 -1.22
CA THR A 55 -4.71 -10.29 -1.86
C THR A 55 -3.31 -10.06 -2.42
N HIS A 56 -2.97 -8.80 -2.75
CA HIS A 56 -1.65 -8.49 -3.30
C HIS A 56 -1.04 -7.24 -2.67
N ILE A 57 0.28 -7.23 -2.58
CA ILE A 57 1.09 -6.08 -2.21
C ILE A 57 2.08 -5.79 -3.33
N LEU A 58 2.16 -4.54 -3.78
CA LEU A 58 3.20 -4.05 -4.67
C LEU A 58 4.17 -3.16 -3.87
N SER A 59 5.36 -3.68 -3.62
CA SER A 59 6.46 -2.97 -2.96
C SER A 59 7.27 -2.18 -3.99
N LEU A 60 7.42 -0.88 -3.75
CA LEU A 60 8.21 0.03 -4.56
C LEU A 60 9.58 0.37 -3.95
N ASN A 61 9.87 -0.22 -2.80
CA ASN A 61 11.13 0.01 -2.10
C ASN A 61 12.32 -0.44 -2.95
N SER A 62 13.40 0.34 -2.91
CA SER A 62 14.67 -0.06 -3.54
C SER A 62 15.28 -1.27 -2.82
N GLU A 63 16.22 -1.93 -3.47
CA GLU A 63 16.90 -3.10 -2.88
C GLU A 63 17.62 -2.74 -1.57
N LYS A 64 18.16 -1.52 -1.46
CA LYS A 64 18.78 -1.02 -0.22
C LYS A 64 17.75 -0.81 0.91
N GLU A 65 16.59 -0.26 0.57
CA GLU A 65 15.50 -0.06 1.53
C GLU A 65 14.97 -1.42 2.02
N GLU A 66 14.85 -2.40 1.13
CA GLU A 66 14.42 -3.76 1.45
C GLU A 66 15.36 -4.46 2.45
N LEU A 67 16.67 -4.30 2.28
CA LEU A 67 17.66 -4.83 3.22
C LEU A 67 17.61 -4.13 4.58
N SER A 68 17.29 -2.84 4.59
CA SER A 68 17.24 -2.02 5.81
C SER A 68 15.93 -2.21 6.58
N TRP A 69 14.85 -2.53 5.87
CA TRP A 69 13.50 -2.72 6.37
C TRP A 69 12.94 -4.03 5.83
N PRO A 70 13.40 -5.18 6.36
CA PRO A 70 12.98 -6.46 5.85
C PRO A 70 11.47 -6.62 5.96
N PHE A 71 10.87 -7.08 4.86
CA PHE A 71 9.44 -7.30 4.83
C PHE A 71 9.07 -8.55 5.64
N PRO A 72 8.07 -8.48 6.54
CA PRO A 72 7.65 -9.63 7.32
C PRO A 72 7.04 -10.74 6.45
N GLU A 73 6.86 -11.91 7.04
CA GLU A 73 6.11 -13.00 6.41
C GLU A 73 4.68 -12.54 6.06
N LEU A 74 4.20 -12.96 4.88
CA LEU A 74 2.87 -12.63 4.42
C LEU A 74 1.83 -13.56 5.04
N PRO A 75 0.67 -13.04 5.43
CA PRO A 75 -0.49 -13.87 5.73
C PRO A 75 -0.86 -14.78 4.55
N ALA A 76 -1.43 -15.95 4.86
CA ALA A 76 -1.81 -16.94 3.85
C ALA A 76 -2.77 -16.36 2.81
N GLY A 77 -2.50 -16.64 1.52
CA GLY A 77 -3.31 -16.16 0.41
C GLY A 77 -2.97 -14.76 -0.09
N MET A 78 -2.00 -14.07 0.54
CA MET A 78 -1.43 -12.83 0.02
C MET A 78 -0.20 -13.11 -0.84
N GLU A 79 -0.05 -12.35 -1.92
CA GLU A 79 1.14 -12.34 -2.76
C GLU A 79 1.83 -10.97 -2.70
N ARG A 80 3.16 -10.96 -2.72
CA ARG A 80 3.94 -9.72 -2.81
C ARG A 80 4.72 -9.68 -4.11
N TRP A 81 4.60 -8.55 -4.80
CA TRP A 81 5.38 -8.19 -5.96
C TRP A 81 6.33 -7.05 -5.63
N ARG A 82 7.42 -6.96 -6.37
CA ARG A 82 8.37 -5.85 -6.29
C ARG A 82 8.44 -5.13 -7.63
N LEU A 83 8.49 -3.81 -7.55
CA LEU A 83 8.92 -2.90 -8.61
C LEU A 83 9.89 -1.91 -7.93
N PRO A 84 11.15 -2.29 -7.72
CA PRO A 84 12.10 -1.45 -6.99
C PRO A 84 12.29 -0.10 -7.69
N ILE A 85 12.12 1.00 -6.95
CA ILE A 85 12.33 2.36 -7.47
C ILE A 85 13.19 3.11 -6.46
N GLU A 86 14.28 3.71 -6.92
CA GLU A 86 15.15 4.53 -6.07
C GLU A 86 14.40 5.73 -5.48
N ASP A 87 14.84 6.19 -4.30
CA ASP A 87 14.15 7.30 -3.64
C ASP A 87 14.22 8.57 -4.50
N TYR A 88 13.09 9.27 -4.60
CA TYR A 88 12.87 10.41 -5.50
C TYR A 88 12.96 10.13 -7.01
N ASP A 89 12.91 8.86 -7.41
CA ASP A 89 12.94 8.48 -8.83
C ASP A 89 11.60 7.95 -9.36
N ILE A 90 11.54 7.73 -10.68
CA ILE A 90 10.45 7.06 -11.38
C ILE A 90 10.94 5.77 -12.04
N PRO A 91 10.10 4.73 -12.16
CA PRO A 91 10.46 3.52 -12.88
C PRO A 91 10.53 3.79 -14.39
N ASP A 92 11.45 3.10 -15.06
CA ASP A 92 11.46 3.03 -16.52
C ASP A 92 10.20 2.34 -17.05
N ASN A 93 9.78 2.73 -18.25
CA ASN A 93 8.59 2.16 -18.90
C ASN A 93 8.68 0.62 -19.07
N MET A 94 9.90 0.08 -19.21
CA MET A 94 10.14 -1.35 -19.34
C MET A 94 9.73 -2.14 -18.09
N ASP A 95 9.82 -1.52 -16.91
CA ASP A 95 9.44 -2.14 -15.63
C ASP A 95 8.03 -1.72 -15.19
N LEU A 96 7.68 -0.45 -15.40
CA LEU A 96 6.39 0.10 -15.03
C LEU A 96 5.23 -0.56 -15.77
N ILE A 97 5.33 -0.70 -17.10
CA ILE A 97 4.22 -1.18 -17.94
C ILE A 97 3.82 -2.62 -17.55
N PRO A 98 4.76 -3.58 -17.41
CA PRO A 98 4.43 -4.93 -16.93
C PRO A 98 3.79 -4.93 -15.54
N ALA A 99 4.32 -4.16 -14.59
CA ALA A 99 3.77 -4.08 -13.24
C ALA A 99 2.34 -3.53 -13.23
N VAL A 100 2.08 -2.45 -13.97
CA VAL A 100 0.74 -1.87 -14.13
C VAL A 100 -0.23 -2.87 -14.76
N ARG A 101 0.18 -3.56 -15.83
CA ARG A 101 -0.65 -4.58 -16.49
C ARG A 101 -0.95 -5.75 -15.56
N ARG A 102 0.02 -6.19 -14.75
CA ARG A 102 -0.16 -7.25 -13.77
C ARG A 102 -1.18 -6.86 -12.69
N VAL A 103 -1.07 -5.64 -12.15
CA VAL A 103 -2.04 -5.09 -11.19
C VAL A 103 -3.44 -4.95 -11.81
N GLN A 104 -3.51 -4.41 -13.04
CA GLN A 104 -4.77 -4.29 -13.78
C GLN A 104 -5.44 -5.65 -13.98
N PHE A 105 -4.66 -6.67 -14.35
CA PHE A 105 -5.15 -8.03 -14.53
C PHE A 105 -5.73 -8.61 -13.24
N VAL A 106 -5.01 -8.55 -12.11
CA VAL A 106 -5.57 -9.11 -10.86
C VAL A 106 -6.78 -8.33 -10.37
N LEU A 107 -6.78 -7.01 -10.55
CA LEU A 107 -7.93 -6.18 -10.20
C LEU A 107 -9.14 -6.45 -11.12
N SER A 108 -8.99 -7.12 -12.27
CA SER A 108 -10.18 -7.55 -13.05
C SER A 108 -11.05 -8.54 -12.27
N ASN A 109 -10.48 -9.23 -11.26
CA ASN A 109 -11.23 -9.97 -10.26
C ASN A 109 -11.79 -8.99 -9.20
N LYS A 110 -13.12 -8.95 -9.06
CA LYS A 110 -13.82 -8.06 -8.10
C LYS A 110 -13.44 -8.30 -6.64
N SER A 111 -12.97 -9.49 -6.29
CA SER A 111 -12.55 -9.82 -4.92
C SER A 111 -11.08 -9.48 -4.65
N ALA A 112 -10.29 -9.16 -5.67
CA ALA A 112 -8.89 -8.79 -5.48
C ALA A 112 -8.77 -7.36 -4.97
N ARG A 113 -7.87 -7.16 -4.00
CA ARG A 113 -7.50 -5.83 -3.49
C ARG A 113 -5.98 -5.75 -3.41
N VAL A 114 -5.44 -4.61 -3.83
CA VAL A 114 -4.00 -4.39 -3.99
C VAL A 114 -3.57 -3.25 -3.07
N PHE A 115 -2.51 -3.46 -2.32
CA PHE A 115 -1.83 -2.42 -1.54
C PHE A 115 -0.52 -2.03 -2.23
N VAL A 116 -0.33 -0.76 -2.53
CA VAL A 116 0.91 -0.22 -3.12
C VAL A 116 1.63 0.62 -2.09
N HIS A 117 2.91 0.34 -1.84
CA HIS A 117 3.69 1.12 -0.89
C HIS A 117 5.09 1.43 -1.38
N CYS A 118 5.65 2.50 -0.82
CA CYS A 118 7.08 2.79 -0.80
C CYS A 118 7.45 3.07 0.66
N MET A 119 8.56 3.77 0.93
CA MET A 119 8.84 4.18 2.30
C MET A 119 7.81 5.21 2.83
N GLY A 120 7.47 6.25 2.06
CA GLY A 120 6.65 7.38 2.54
C GLY A 120 5.18 7.40 2.10
N GLY A 121 4.76 6.53 1.18
CA GLY A 121 3.36 6.42 0.76
C GLY A 121 2.77 7.57 -0.06
N CYS A 122 3.62 8.44 -0.61
CA CYS A 122 3.18 9.65 -1.30
C CYS A 122 3.79 9.86 -2.70
N GLY A 123 5.11 9.79 -2.85
CA GLY A 123 5.81 10.06 -4.11
C GLY A 123 5.70 8.90 -5.10
N ARG A 124 6.63 7.94 -5.00
CA ARG A 124 6.67 6.73 -5.84
C ARG A 124 5.33 5.98 -5.86
N SER A 125 4.70 5.79 -4.70
CA SER A 125 3.40 5.12 -4.61
C SER A 125 2.29 5.88 -5.32
N GLY A 126 2.26 7.22 -5.22
CA GLY A 126 1.29 8.04 -5.92
C GLY A 126 1.46 7.96 -7.45
N TYR A 127 2.71 8.01 -7.93
CA TYR A 127 3.04 7.88 -9.35
C TYR A 127 2.59 6.52 -9.94
N VAL A 128 2.95 5.42 -9.27
CA VAL A 128 2.57 4.07 -9.72
C VAL A 128 1.07 3.85 -9.59
N ALA A 129 0.43 4.31 -8.50
CA ALA A 129 -1.03 4.24 -8.35
C ALA A 129 -1.75 5.03 -9.46
N GLY A 130 -1.24 6.21 -9.82
CA GLY A 130 -1.77 6.99 -10.95
C GLY A 130 -1.67 6.23 -12.26
N SER A 131 -0.52 5.61 -12.52
CA SER A 131 -0.31 4.78 -13.72
C SER A 131 -1.27 3.58 -13.77
N ILE A 132 -1.52 2.95 -12.62
CA ILE A 132 -2.53 1.88 -12.48
C ILE A 132 -3.93 2.41 -12.78
N LEU A 133 -4.31 3.59 -12.26
CA LEU A 133 -5.64 4.17 -12.49
C LEU A 133 -5.86 4.59 -13.93
N VAL A 134 -4.84 5.14 -14.61
CA VAL A 134 -4.89 5.43 -16.05
C VAL A 134 -5.23 4.15 -16.82
N ALA A 135 -4.57 3.05 -16.51
CA ALA A 135 -4.85 1.76 -17.14
C ALA A 135 -6.26 1.24 -16.80
N LEU A 136 -6.67 1.32 -15.53
CA LEU A 136 -7.98 0.82 -15.09
C LEU A 136 -9.17 1.62 -15.64
N LYS A 137 -9.05 2.94 -15.77
CA LYS A 137 -10.14 3.84 -16.15
C LYS A 137 -10.08 4.29 -17.61
N ALA A 138 -9.01 3.96 -18.33
CA ALA A 138 -8.77 4.37 -19.71
C ALA A 138 -8.94 5.90 -19.93
N CYS A 139 -8.46 6.70 -18.98
CA CYS A 139 -8.55 8.16 -19.02
C CYS A 139 -7.17 8.84 -18.98
N PRO A 140 -7.06 10.09 -19.45
CA PRO A 140 -5.79 10.83 -19.47
C PRO A 140 -5.20 11.05 -18.07
N GLY A 141 -3.87 11.07 -17.97
CA GLY A 141 -3.16 11.25 -16.69
C GLY A 141 -3.55 12.50 -15.90
N LYS A 142 -3.91 13.60 -16.58
CA LYS A 142 -4.36 14.85 -15.93
C LYS A 142 -5.63 14.67 -15.08
N GLU A 143 -6.55 13.81 -15.54
CA GLU A 143 -7.80 13.54 -14.83
C GLU A 143 -7.53 12.67 -13.61
N ILE A 144 -6.63 11.69 -13.76
CA ILE A 144 -6.17 10.87 -12.65
C ILE A 144 -5.43 11.71 -11.61
N GLN A 145 -4.58 12.64 -12.01
CA GLN A 145 -3.88 13.51 -11.06
C GLN A 145 -4.87 14.30 -10.19
N SER A 146 -5.89 14.91 -10.81
CA SER A 146 -6.94 15.64 -10.08
C SER A 146 -7.71 14.73 -9.12
N LEU A 147 -7.99 13.49 -9.54
CA LEU A 147 -8.65 12.48 -8.70
C LEU A 147 -7.78 12.05 -7.51
N LEU A 148 -6.49 11.84 -7.72
CA LEU A 148 -5.55 11.49 -6.65
C LEU A 148 -5.40 12.61 -5.62
N ASP A 149 -5.31 13.86 -6.08
CA ASP A 149 -5.25 15.02 -5.20
C ASP A 149 -6.48 15.15 -4.31
N GLN A 150 -7.67 14.82 -4.83
CA GLN A 150 -8.89 14.76 -4.04
C GLN A 150 -8.82 13.63 -3.00
N ARG A 151 -8.49 12.40 -3.44
CA ARG A 151 -8.48 11.19 -2.59
C ARG A 151 -7.48 11.25 -1.45
N ARG A 152 -6.39 11.99 -1.60
CA ARG A 152 -5.37 12.15 -0.57
C ARG A 152 -5.75 13.16 0.53
N ARG A 153 -6.78 14.00 0.28
CA ARG A 153 -7.29 14.98 1.25
C ARG A 153 -8.46 14.45 2.09
N GLU A 154 -9.04 13.32 1.68
CA GLU A 154 -10.12 12.60 2.36
C GLU A 154 -9.55 11.68 3.44
#